data_AF-A0A9N9NC28-F1
#
_entry.id   AF-A0A9N9NC28-F1
#
_cell.length_a   1.000
_cell.length_b   1.000
_cell.length_c   1.000
_cell.angle_alpha   90.00
_cell.angle_beta   90.00
_cell.angle_gamma   90.00
#
_symmetry.space_group_name_H-M   'P 1'
#
loop_
_entity.id
_entity.type
_entity.pdbx_description
1 polymer ?
#
loop_
_entity_poly.entity_id
_entity_poly.type
_entity_poly.pdbx_seq_one_letter_code
_entity_poly.pdbx_strand_id
1 'polypeptide(L)'
;AKLNRETRINKKNNRLPTDIKPTFPPTLTANDLIKNAIKSNKPNKSRAITFPNAFIAYRMALTNEYHNKNITLPSVVDLSKIAKNYWEKESKDVKEFYNKLAEDAKSLYNQNNVQII
;
A
#
# COMPACT_ATOMS: atom_id res chain seq x y z
N ALA A 1 15.67 25.45 36.14
CA ALA A 1 15.38 25.86 34.76
C ALA A 1 15.63 24.68 33.83
N LYS A 2 14.60 24.19 33.13
CA LYS A 2 14.71 23.05 32.20
C LYS A 2 15.21 23.56 30.85
N LEU A 3 16.41 23.14 30.44
CA LEU A 3 17.01 23.47 29.16
C LEU A 3 16.38 22.60 28.06
N ASN A 4 15.53 23.21 27.23
CA ASN A 4 14.91 22.58 26.07
C ASN A 4 15.99 22.24 25.03
N ARG A 5 16.20 20.96 24.77
CA ARG A 5 16.94 20.47 23.60
C ARG A 5 15.99 20.43 22.40
N GLU A 6 15.91 21.52 21.66
CA GLU A 6 15.36 21.50 20.31
C GLU A 6 16.42 20.92 19.36
N THR A 7 16.39 19.61 19.14
CA THR A 7 17.12 18.99 18.04
C THR A 7 16.44 19.36 16.73
N ARG A 8 16.92 20.45 16.10
CA ARG A 8 16.73 20.71 14.67
C ARG A 8 17.32 19.54 13.87
N ILE A 9 16.50 18.54 13.56
CA ILE A 9 16.87 17.51 12.59
C ILE A 9 16.86 18.17 11.21
N ASN A 10 18.03 18.61 10.79
CA ASN A 10 18.35 18.97 9.42
C ASN A 10 18.15 17.70 8.55
N LYS A 11 16.97 17.58 7.92
CA LYS A 11 16.64 16.46 7.03
C LYS A 11 17.49 16.62 5.77
N LYS A 12 18.73 16.12 5.83
CA LYS A 12 19.63 15.93 4.68
C LYS A 12 18.84 15.28 3.54
N ASN A 13 18.99 15.86 2.36
CA ASN A 13 18.51 15.39 1.08
C ASN A 13 19.11 14.03 0.72
N ASN A 14 18.67 12.96 1.37
CA ASN A 14 18.83 11.63 0.81
C ASN A 14 17.74 11.49 -0.24
N ARG A 15 18.08 11.79 -1.50
CA ARG A 15 17.27 11.38 -2.65
C ARG A 15 17.24 9.86 -2.64
N LEU A 16 16.28 9.29 -1.91
CA LEU A 16 15.83 7.91 -2.14
C LEU A 16 15.56 7.79 -3.65
N PRO A 17 15.70 6.62 -4.27
CA PRO A 17 15.33 6.45 -5.67
C PRO A 17 13.85 6.80 -5.78
N THR A 18 13.55 8.04 -6.17
CA THR A 18 12.21 8.60 -6.28
C THR A 18 11.52 8.11 -7.54
N ASP A 19 12.30 7.48 -8.42
CA ASP A 19 11.91 7.18 -9.79
C ASP A 19 11.49 5.71 -9.95
N ILE A 20 11.01 5.08 -8.88
CA ILE A 20 10.48 3.71 -8.93
C ILE A 20 8.96 3.80 -8.98
N LYS A 21 8.42 3.37 -10.12
CA LYS A 21 6.99 3.20 -10.37
C LYS A 21 6.66 1.71 -10.34
N PRO A 22 5.49 1.28 -9.84
CA PRO A 22 5.04 -0.09 -10.00
C PRO A 22 4.98 -0.45 -11.49
N THR A 23 5.47 -1.63 -11.84
CA THR A 23 5.24 -2.19 -13.17
C THR A 23 3.74 -2.42 -13.41
N PHE A 24 3.32 -2.27 -14.67
CA PHE A 24 1.93 -2.52 -15.09
C PHE A 24 1.91 -3.54 -16.25
N PRO A 25 1.12 -4.64 -16.16
CA PRO A 25 0.30 -5.01 -15.01
C PRO A 25 1.15 -5.39 -13.78
N PRO A 26 0.68 -5.12 -12.55
CA PRO A 26 1.42 -5.45 -11.34
C PRO A 26 1.37 -6.97 -11.09
N THR A 27 2.35 -7.48 -10.34
CA THR A 27 2.31 -8.87 -9.81
C THR A 27 1.38 -9.03 -8.60
N LEU A 28 0.81 -7.93 -8.12
CA LEU A 28 -0.08 -7.89 -6.96
C LEU A 28 -1.42 -8.59 -7.27
N THR A 29 -1.83 -9.52 -6.41
CA THR A 29 -3.08 -10.29 -6.58
C THR A 29 -4.14 -9.92 -5.54
N ALA A 30 -5.42 -10.24 -5.84
CA ALA A 30 -6.52 -10.04 -4.89
C ALA A 30 -6.27 -10.76 -3.54
N ASN A 31 -5.66 -11.95 -3.57
CA ASN A 31 -5.29 -12.69 -2.36
C ASN A 31 -4.27 -11.94 -1.50
N ASP A 32 -3.36 -11.17 -2.10
CA ASP A 32 -2.39 -10.36 -1.35
C ASP A 32 -3.09 -9.20 -0.63
N LEU A 33 -4.09 -8.58 -1.27
CA LEU A 33 -4.94 -7.58 -0.63
C LEU A 33 -5.72 -8.18 0.55
N ILE A 34 -6.29 -9.38 0.39
CA ILE A 34 -7.02 -10.10 1.45
C ILE A 34 -6.08 -10.39 2.63
N LYS A 35 -4.89 -10.96 2.37
CA LYS A 35 -3.89 -11.23 3.40
C LYS A 35 -3.51 -9.95 4.17
N ASN A 36 -3.33 -8.85 3.45
CA ASN A 36 -3.03 -7.56 4.07
C ASN A 36 -4.19 -7.06 4.95
N ALA A 37 -5.43 -7.20 4.49
CA ALA A 37 -6.62 -6.86 5.26
C ALA A 37 -6.72 -7.70 6.54
N ILE A 38 -6.51 -9.01 6.46
CA ILE A 38 -6.54 -9.89 7.65
C ILE A 38 -5.43 -9.51 8.64
N LYS A 39 -4.22 -9.23 8.13
CA LYS A 39 -3.07 -8.86 8.95
C LYS A 39 -3.29 -7.52 9.68
N SER A 40 -3.87 -6.53 9.01
CA SER A 40 -4.11 -5.19 9.58
C SER A 40 -5.27 -5.16 10.60
N ASN A 41 -6.17 -6.15 10.57
CA ASN A 41 -7.35 -6.20 11.44
C ASN A 41 -7.20 -7.12 12.69
N LYS A 42 -6.04 -7.78 12.94
CA LYS A 42 -5.76 -8.48 14.23
C LYS A 42 -5.53 -7.45 15.36
N PRO A 43 -6.09 -7.57 16.59
CA PRO A 43 -6.57 -8.78 17.29
C PRO A 43 -8.07 -8.80 17.68
N ASN A 44 -8.91 -7.87 17.23
CA ASN A 44 -10.33 -7.85 17.61
C ASN A 44 -11.18 -8.51 16.52
N LYS A 45 -11.44 -9.82 16.67
CA LYS A 45 -12.34 -10.60 15.79
C LYS A 45 -13.76 -10.01 15.66
N SER A 46 -14.13 -9.06 16.52
CA SER A 46 -15.42 -8.37 16.52
C SER A 46 -15.49 -7.13 15.62
N ARG A 47 -14.38 -6.67 15.03
CA ARG A 47 -14.39 -5.51 14.12
C ARG A 47 -14.47 -5.97 12.67
N ALA A 48 -15.36 -5.37 11.88
CA ALA A 48 -15.48 -5.64 10.46
C ALA A 48 -14.13 -5.46 9.74
N ILE A 49 -13.78 -6.41 8.86
CA ILE A 49 -12.54 -6.33 8.08
C ILE A 49 -12.60 -5.13 7.14
N THR A 50 -11.60 -4.25 7.27
CA THR A 50 -11.41 -3.13 6.35
C THR A 50 -10.48 -3.55 5.21
N PHE A 51 -10.98 -3.50 3.98
CA PHE A 51 -10.22 -3.83 2.78
C PHE A 51 -9.39 -2.64 2.27
N PRO A 52 -8.19 -2.88 1.71
CA PRO A 52 -7.44 -1.89 0.97
C PRO A 52 -8.28 -1.28 -0.16
N ASN A 53 -8.23 0.05 -0.30
CA ASN A 53 -8.73 0.72 -1.50
C ASN A 53 -7.68 0.66 -2.64
N ALA A 54 -8.04 1.17 -3.81
CA ALA A 54 -7.16 1.19 -4.99
C ALA A 54 -5.81 1.87 -4.74
N PHE A 55 -5.77 2.97 -3.99
CA PHE A 55 -4.53 3.66 -3.67
C PHE A 55 -3.63 2.82 -2.75
N ILE A 56 -4.21 2.12 -1.77
CA ILE A 56 -3.44 1.21 -0.91
C ILE A 56 -2.94 0.01 -1.71
N ALA A 57 -3.75 -0.54 -2.63
CA ALA A 57 -3.32 -1.58 -3.56
C ALA A 57 -2.15 -1.11 -4.42
N TYR A 58 -2.24 0.10 -5.00
CA TYR A 58 -1.16 0.72 -5.75
C TYR A 58 0.13 0.86 -4.91
N ARG A 59 0.03 1.31 -3.66
CA ARG A 59 1.18 1.40 -2.74
C ARG A 59 1.77 0.02 -2.42
N MET A 60 0.96 -1.03 -2.32
CA MET A 60 1.45 -2.41 -2.16
C MET A 60 2.22 -2.89 -3.38
N ALA A 61 1.73 -2.59 -4.58
CA ALA A 61 2.46 -2.89 -5.82
C ALA A 61 3.80 -2.15 -5.87
N LEU A 62 3.85 -0.90 -5.39
CA LEU A 62 5.09 -0.16 -5.23
C LEU A 62 6.05 -0.85 -4.27
N THR A 63 5.58 -1.27 -3.08
CA THR A 63 6.39 -2.04 -2.12
C THR A 63 6.98 -3.30 -2.77
N ASN A 64 6.17 -4.05 -3.52
CA ASN A 64 6.63 -5.25 -4.22
C ASN A 64 7.72 -4.92 -5.24
N GLU A 65 7.60 -3.82 -5.97
CA GLU A 65 8.60 -3.37 -6.94
C GLU A 65 9.96 -3.07 -6.25
N TYR A 66 9.95 -2.41 -5.08
CA TYR A 66 11.18 -2.20 -4.30
C TYR A 66 11.83 -3.53 -3.88
N HIS A 67 11.03 -4.48 -3.40
CA HIS A 67 11.52 -5.81 -3.02
C HIS A 67 12.08 -6.58 -4.22
N ASN A 68 11.39 -6.57 -5.36
CA ASN A 68 11.82 -7.26 -6.59
C ASN A 68 13.13 -6.69 -7.12
N LYS A 69 13.38 -5.40 -6.95
CA LYS A 69 14.64 -4.75 -7.33
C LYS A 69 15.75 -4.87 -6.27
N ASN A 70 15.50 -5.56 -5.16
CA ASN A 70 16.40 -5.64 -4.00
C ASN A 70 16.83 -4.26 -3.46
N ILE A 71 15.92 -3.28 -3.51
CA ILE A 71 16.16 -1.92 -3.03
C ILE A 71 15.58 -1.76 -1.63
N THR A 72 16.32 -1.08 -0.76
CA THR A 72 15.86 -0.74 0.59
C THR A 72 14.54 0.03 0.52
N LEU A 73 13.52 -0.50 1.21
CA LEU A 73 12.20 0.11 1.25
C LEU A 73 12.28 1.48 1.96
N PRO A 74 11.71 2.55 1.36
CA PRO A 74 11.55 3.83 2.02
C PRO A 74 10.74 3.73 3.31
N SER A 75 10.81 4.78 4.14
CA SER A 75 9.87 4.93 5.25
C SER A 75 8.43 4.90 4.75
N VAL A 76 7.47 4.42 5.56
CA VAL A 76 6.05 4.36 5.19
C VAL A 76 5.52 5.74 4.73
N VAL A 77 6.02 6.81 5.36
CA VAL A 77 5.66 8.20 5.01
C VAL A 77 6.20 8.56 3.62
N ASP A 78 7.47 8.29 3.35
CA ASP A 78 8.09 8.62 2.06
C ASP A 78 7.51 7.75 0.94
N LEU A 79 7.28 6.46 1.19
CA LEU A 79 6.61 5.56 0.25
C LEU A 79 5.21 6.06 -0.12
N SER A 80 4.45 6.56 0.86
CA SER A 80 3.10 7.10 0.61
C SER A 80 3.14 8.38 -0.22
N LYS A 81 4.16 9.23 -0.04
CA LYS A 81 4.38 10.41 -0.89
C LYS A 81 4.74 10.03 -2.33
N ILE A 82 5.64 9.06 -2.50
CA ILE A 82 6.04 8.55 -3.83
C ILE A 82 4.82 7.95 -4.52
N ALA A 83 4.09 7.07 -3.83
CA ALA A 83 2.88 6.45 -4.36
C ALA A 83 1.83 7.50 -4.78
N LYS A 84 1.59 8.53 -3.96
CA LYS A 84 0.66 9.62 -4.29
C LYS A 84 1.06 10.34 -5.58
N ASN A 85 2.33 10.74 -5.68
CA ASN A 85 2.83 11.47 -6.84
C ASN A 85 2.66 10.69 -8.15
N TYR A 86 2.88 9.38 -8.12
CA TYR A 86 2.64 8.54 -9.29
C TYR A 86 1.15 8.31 -9.54
N TRP A 87 0.39 7.97 -8.50
CA TRP A 87 -1.04 7.70 -8.59
C TRP A 87 -1.80 8.88 -9.23
N GLU A 88 -1.49 10.11 -8.87
CA GLU A 88 -2.13 11.29 -9.48
C GLU A 88 -1.90 11.36 -10.99
N LYS A 89 -0.70 10.97 -11.45
CA LYS A 89 -0.28 10.97 -12.87
C LYS A 89 -0.69 9.71 -13.64
N GLU A 90 -1.21 8.69 -12.98
CA GLU A 90 -1.63 7.46 -13.64
C GLU A 90 -2.84 7.69 -14.57
N SER A 91 -2.86 6.91 -15.65
CA SER A 91 -4.00 6.87 -16.56
C SER A 91 -5.25 6.35 -15.87
N LYS A 92 -6.40 6.67 -16.46
CA LYS A 92 -7.70 6.20 -15.95
C LYS A 92 -7.75 4.67 -15.89
N ASP A 93 -7.25 3.99 -16.92
CA ASP A 93 -7.27 2.53 -17.04
C ASP A 93 -6.46 1.85 -15.92
N VAL A 94 -5.30 2.41 -15.56
CA VAL A 94 -4.50 1.89 -14.45
C VAL A 94 -5.25 2.07 -13.13
N LYS A 95 -5.85 3.25 -12.90
CA LYS A 95 -6.64 3.50 -11.70
C LYS A 95 -7.84 2.57 -11.60
N GLU A 96 -8.53 2.35 -12.72
CA GLU A 96 -9.66 1.43 -12.83
C GLU A 96 -9.27 -0.02 -12.56
N PHE A 97 -8.11 -0.46 -13.07
CA PHE A 97 -7.57 -1.78 -12.74
C PHE A 97 -7.39 -1.96 -11.22
N TYR A 98 -6.78 -1.00 -10.52
CA TYR A 98 -6.60 -1.10 -9.07
C TYR A 98 -7.90 -0.97 -8.28
N ASN A 99 -8.89 -0.23 -8.78
CA ASN A 99 -10.24 -0.22 -8.21
C ASN A 99 -10.87 -1.60 -8.31
N LYS A 100 -10.87 -2.19 -9.51
CA LYS A 100 -11.40 -3.54 -9.73
C LYS A 100 -10.68 -4.57 -8.88
N LEU A 101 -9.35 -4.50 -8.78
CA LEU A 101 -8.56 -5.40 -7.94
C LEU A 101 -8.96 -5.33 -6.45
N ALA A 102 -9.23 -4.12 -5.94
CA ALA A 102 -9.69 -3.93 -4.57
C ALA A 102 -11.12 -4.46 -4.35
N GLU A 103 -12.01 -4.25 -5.32
CA GLU A 103 -13.38 -4.77 -5.30
C GLU A 103 -13.42 -6.30 -5.41
N ASP A 104 -12.59 -6.89 -6.26
CA ASP A 104 -12.44 -8.33 -6.43
C ASP A 104 -11.95 -8.97 -5.13
N ALA A 105 -10.96 -8.36 -4.46
CA ALA A 105 -10.46 -8.82 -3.16
C ALA A 105 -11.56 -8.84 -2.09
N LYS A 106 -12.39 -7.79 -2.02
CA LYS A 106 -13.52 -7.71 -1.10
C LYS A 106 -14.58 -8.77 -1.42
N SER A 107 -14.93 -8.91 -2.69
CA SER A 107 -15.94 -9.86 -3.17
C SER A 107 -15.51 -11.31 -2.91
N LEU A 108 -14.25 -11.64 -3.23
CA LEU A 108 -13.67 -12.96 -3.01
C LEU A 108 -13.64 -13.33 -1.51
N TYR A 109 -13.27 -12.39 -0.65
CA TYR A 109 -13.35 -12.64 0.79
C TYR A 109 -14.80 -12.91 1.24
N ASN A 110 -15.75 -12.07 0.83
CA ASN A 110 -17.15 -12.25 1.23
C ASN A 110 -17.70 -13.60 0.76
N GLN A 111 -17.43 -14.01 -0.48
CA GLN A 111 -17.85 -15.32 -1.00
C GLN A 111 -17.30 -16.48 -0.17
N ASN A 112 -16.01 -16.45 0.16
CA ASN A 112 -15.37 -17.50 0.96
C ASN A 112 -15.87 -17.56 2.41
N ASN A 113 -16.29 -16.42 2.99
CA ASN A 113 -16.84 -16.40 4.36
C ASN A 113 -18.33 -16.72 4.41
N VAL A 114 -19.08 -16.48 3.33
CA VAL A 114 -20.49 -16.86 3.22
C VAL A 114 -20.67 -18.38 3.02
N GLN A 115 -19.66 -19.08 2.48
CA GLN A 115 -19.68 -20.55 2.35
C GLN A 115 -19.49 -21.33 3.67
N ILE A 116 -19.35 -20.65 4.82
CA ILE A 116 -19.13 -21.28 6.14
C ILE A 116 -20.39 -21.21 7.04
N ILE A 117 -21.58 -20.96 6.47
CA ILE A 117 -22.85 -20.94 7.22
C ILE A 117 -23.76 -22.08 6.76
#